data_AF-A0A1Q9R808-F1
#
_entry.id   AF-A0A1Q9R808-F1
#
_cell.length_a   1.000
_cell.length_b   1.000
_cell.length_c   1.000
_cell.angle_alpha   90.00
_cell.angle_beta   90.00
_cell.angle_gamma   90.00
#
_symmetry.space_group_name_H-M   'P 1'
#
loop_
_entity.id
_entity.type
_entity.pdbx_description
1 polymer ?
#
loop_
_entity_poly.entity_id
_entity_poly.type
_entity_poly.pdbx_seq_one_letter_code
_entity_poly.pdbx_strand_id
1 'polypeptide(L)' 'MKKLVPDPPPVLCVGPGLSHEEAIKRAAEHLNRAILDSAYLPDPPGARHKEMLDSARLNMRITKALLALAVAASPVTVAV' A
#
# COMPACT_ATOMS: atom_id res chain seq x y z
N MET A 1 0.99 -22.01 -33.93
CA MET A 1 1.36 -22.15 -32.50
C MET A 1 1.10 -20.82 -31.81
N LYS A 2 0.21 -20.76 -30.81
CA LYS A 2 0.01 -19.54 -30.00
C LYS A 2 1.19 -19.44 -29.04
N LYS A 3 2.06 -18.45 -29.22
CA LYS A 3 3.19 -18.20 -28.31
C LYS A 3 2.60 -17.74 -26.98
N LEU A 4 3.00 -18.39 -25.88
CA LEU A 4 2.68 -17.93 -24.53
C LEU A 4 3.42 -16.61 -24.32
N VAL A 5 2.68 -15.50 -24.24
CA VAL A 5 3.26 -14.20 -23.90
C VAL A 5 3.33 -14.13 -22.39
N PRO A 6 4.51 -13.91 -21.79
CA PRO A 6 4.63 -13.68 -20.36
C PRO A 6 3.81 -12.44 -19.97
N ASP A 7 3.12 -12.49 -18.83
CA ASP A 7 2.47 -11.30 -18.30
C ASP A 7 3.51 -10.17 -18.13
N PRO A 8 3.15 -8.91 -18.45
CA PRO A 8 4.06 -7.80 -18.30
C PRO A 8 4.51 -7.69 -16.83
N PRO A 9 5.77 -7.33 -16.57
CA PRO A 9 6.26 -7.16 -15.22
C PRO A 9 5.42 -6.09 -14.51
N PRO A 10 5.16 -6.24 -13.19
CA PRO A 10 4.42 -5.26 -12.43
C PRO A 10 5.10 -3.90 -12.54
N VAL A 11 4.37 -2.90 -13.03
CA VAL A 11 4.89 -1.54 -13.18
C VAL A 11 5.00 -0.91 -11.78
N LEU A 12 6.23 -0.62 -11.36
CA LEU A 12 6.47 0.22 -10.19
C LEU A 12 5.86 1.60 -10.47
N CYS A 13 4.80 1.94 -9.73
CA CYS A 13 4.09 3.21 -9.87
C CYS A 13 4.86 4.41 -9.28
N VAL A 14 6.06 4.13 -8.77
CA VAL A 14 7.08 5.07 -8.32
C VAL A 14 8.24 5.03 -9.31
N GLY A 15 8.46 6.16 -10.00
CA GLY A 15 9.55 6.33 -10.96
C GLY A 15 10.35 7.60 -10.67
N PRO A 16 11.56 7.74 -11.23
CA PRO A 16 12.34 8.96 -11.11
C PRO A 16 11.56 10.17 -11.66
N GLY A 17 11.62 11.30 -10.96
CA GLY A 17 10.97 12.56 -11.37
C GLY A 17 9.62 12.87 -10.70
N LEU A 18 9.13 12.05 -9.77
CA LEU A 18 7.98 12.38 -8.93
C LEU A 18 8.32 13.48 -7.93
N SER A 19 7.45 14.48 -7.80
CA SER A 19 7.54 15.42 -6.69
C SER A 19 7.23 14.71 -5.36
N HIS A 20 7.65 15.30 -4.23
CA HIS A 20 7.36 14.75 -2.91
C HIS A 20 5.85 14.59 -2.68
N GLU A 21 5.06 15.59 -3.04
CA GLU A 21 3.59 15.54 -2.91
C GLU A 21 2.96 14.48 -3.81
N GLU A 22 3.44 14.34 -5.05
CA GLU A 22 2.96 13.30 -5.96
C GLU A 22 3.32 11.89 -5.47
N ALA A 23 4.51 11.72 -4.89
CA ALA A 23 4.94 10.47 -4.29
C ALA A 23 4.06 10.09 -3.09
N ILE A 24 3.76 11.05 -2.21
CA ILE A 24 2.83 10.87 -1.08
C ILE A 24 1.44 10.49 -1.58
N LYS A 25 0.91 11.23 -2.56
CA LYS A 25 -0.42 10.99 -3.13
C LYS A 25 -0.52 9.59 -3.71
N ARG A 26 0.45 9.17 -4.51
CA ARG A 26 0.51 7.81 -5.09
C ARG A 26 0.62 6.75 -4.00
N ALA A 27 1.46 6.95 -2.98
CA ALA A 27 1.57 6.02 -1.86
C ALA A 27 0.22 5.85 -1.14
N ALA A 28 -0.50 6.94 -0.90
CA ALA A 28 -1.83 6.91 -0.29
C ALA A 28 -2.85 6.16 -1.15
N GLU A 29 -2.87 6.42 -2.46
CA GLU A 29 -3.76 5.74 -3.42
C GLU A 29 -3.48 4.23 -3.47
N HIS A 30 -2.21 3.84 -3.54
CA HIS A 30 -1.81 2.44 -3.53
C HIS A 30 -2.18 1.74 -2.23
N LEU A 31 -1.95 2.38 -1.09
CA LEU A 31 -2.30 1.81 0.21
C LEU A 31 -3.82 1.63 0.36
N ASN A 32 -4.62 2.60 -0.11
CA ASN A 32 -6.07 2.49 -0.13
C ASN A 32 -6.53 1.31 -0.99
N ARG A 33 -5.96 1.17 -2.19
CA ARG A 33 -6.28 0.05 -3.09
C ARG A 33 -5.89 -1.29 -2.46
N ALA A 34 -4.70 -1.40 -1.88
CA ALA A 34 -4.26 -2.62 -1.20
C ALA A 34 -5.18 -3.02 -0.04
N ILE A 35 -5.64 -2.05 0.76
CA ILE A 35 -6.61 -2.31 1.83
C ILE A 35 -7.93 -2.87 1.25
N LEU A 36 -8.45 -2.25 0.19
CA LEU A 36 -9.68 -2.69 -0.47
C LEU A 36 -9.52 -4.10 -1.06
N ASP A 37 -8.47 -4.31 -1.86
CA ASP A 37 -8.19 -5.59 -2.51
C ASP A 37 -8.02 -6.70 -1.47
N SER A 38 -7.32 -6.42 -0.36
CA SER A 38 -7.15 -7.38 0.73
C SER A 38 -8.46 -7.75 1.41
N ALA A 39 -9.48 -6.87 1.40
CA ALA A 39 -10.79 -7.13 2.01
C ALA A 39 -11.64 -8.08 1.14
N TYR A 40 -11.38 -8.14 -0.16
CA TYR A 40 -12.04 -9.06 -1.08
C TYR A 40 -11.41 -10.46 -1.11
N LEU A 41 -10.25 -10.65 -0.46
CA LEU A 41 -9.62 -11.96 -0.37
C LEU A 41 -10.45 -12.89 0.52
N PRO A 42 -10.67 -14.15 0.09
CA PRO A 42 -11.33 -15.15 0.91
C PRO A 42 -10.47 -15.48 2.14
N ASP A 43 -11.14 -15.96 3.19
CA ASP A 43 -10.46 -16.45 4.38
C ASP A 43 -9.51 -17.61 4.02
N PRO A 44 -8.21 -17.52 4.36
CA PRO A 44 -7.28 -18.61 4.12
C PRO A 44 -7.67 -19.86 4.93
N PRO A 45 -7.51 -21.08 4.39
CA PRO A 45 -7.93 -22.31 5.06
C PRO A 45 -7.09 -22.65 6.31
N GLY A 46 -5.89 -22.07 6.43
CA GLY A 46 -4.99 -22.32 7.55
C GLY A 46 -4.99 -21.17 8.56
N ALA A 47 -5.09 -21.49 9.85
CA ALA A 47 -5.08 -20.51 10.95
C ALA A 47 -3.89 -19.55 10.88
N ARG A 48 -2.69 -20.06 10.58
CA ARG A 48 -1.48 -19.25 10.40
C ARG A 48 -1.62 -18.23 9.27
N HIS A 49 -2.16 -18.63 8.11
CA HIS A 49 -2.31 -17.73 6.97
C HIS A 49 -3.41 -16.69 7.21
N LYS A 50 -4.46 -17.07 7.95
CA LYS A 50 -5.49 -16.12 8.41
C LYS A 50 -4.90 -15.06 9.33
N GLU A 51 -4.13 -15.47 10.34
CA GLU A 51 -3.44 -14.56 11.25
C GLU A 51 -2.46 -13.63 10.51
N MET A 52 -1.72 -14.16 9.53
CA MET A 52 -0.85 -13.34 8.67
C MET A 52 -1.64 -12.31 7.85
N LEU A 53 -2.79 -12.69 7.28
CA LEU A 53 -3.65 -11.79 6.52
C LEU A 53 -4.24 -10.69 7.42
N ASP A 54 -4.72 -11.06 8.61
CA ASP A 54 -5.29 -10.11 9.57
C ASP A 54 -4.23 -9.14 10.10
N SER A 55 -3.02 -9.64 10.38
CA SER A 55 -1.87 -8.81 10.76
C SER A 55 -1.47 -7.84 9.65
N ALA A 56 -1.45 -8.30 8.40
CA ALA A 56 -1.17 -7.45 7.24
C ALA A 56 -2.24 -6.35 7.08
N ARG A 57 -3.53 -6.70 7.18
CA ARG A 57 -4.65 -5.74 7.14
C ARG A 57 -4.55 -4.71 8.26
N LEU A 58 -4.19 -5.12 9.48
CA LEU A 58 -3.98 -4.21 10.60
C LEU A 58 -2.82 -3.24 10.32
N ASN A 59 -1.67 -3.76 9.89
CA ASN A 59 -0.51 -2.94 9.56
C ASN A 59 -0.83 -1.91 8.47
N MET A 60 -1.56 -2.29 7.40
CA MET A 60 -1.97 -1.33 6.36
C MET A 60 -2.83 -0.19 6.92
N ARG A 61 -3.76 -0.47 7.86
CA ARG A 61 -4.58 0.55 8.51
C ARG A 61 -3.75 1.48 9.39
N ILE A 62 -2.78 0.94 10.14
CA ILE A 62 -1.83 1.73 10.94
C ILE A 62 -1.00 2.62 10.02
N THR A 63 -0.44 2.08 8.93
CA THR A 63 0.31 2.86 7.94
C THR A 63 -0.53 4.00 7.36
N LYS A 64 -1.81 3.76 7.09
CA LYS A 64 -2.71 4.79 6.56
C LYS A 64 -2.92 5.92 7.57
N ALA A 65 -3.09 5.59 8.85
CA ALA A 65 -3.20 6.59 9.91
C ALA A 65 -1.91 7.39 10.07
N LEU A 66 -0.75 6.74 10.07
CA LEU A 66 0.56 7.39 10.16
C LEU A 66 0.81 8.31 8.97
N LEU A 67 0.47 7.88 7.76
CA LEU A 67 0.59 8.71 6.55
C LEU A 67 -0.32 9.94 6.65
N ALA A 68 -1.56 9.79 7.12
CA ALA A 68 -2.45 10.92 7.32
C ALA A 68 -1.88 11.94 8.32
N LEU A 69 -1.26 11.48 9.41
CA LEU A 69 -0.56 12.34 10.37
C LEU A 69 0.67 13.02 9.78
N ALA A 70 1.45 12.30 8.97
CA ALA A 70 2.66 12.84 8.33
C ALA A 70 2.34 13.92 7.28
N VAL A 71 1.18 13.82 6.62
CA VAL A 71 0.73 14.75 5.58
C VAL A 71 -0.10 15.91 6.15
N ALA A 72 -0.73 15.71 7.31
CA ALA A 72 -1.40 16.79 8.01
C ALA A 72 -0.39 17.92 8.26
N ALA A 73 -0.74 19.14 7.87
CA ALA A 73 0.09 20.32 8.10
C ALA A 73 0.33 20.47 9.61
N SER A 74 1.47 19.95 10.09
CA SER A 74 1.87 20.10 11.48
C SER A 74 2.47 21.50 11.66
N PRO A 75 1.95 22.33 12.58
CA PRO A 75 2.62 23.57 12.97
C PRO A 75 3.88 23.31 13.80
N VAL A 76 4.15 22.06 14.19
CA VAL A 76 5.29 21.68 15.02
C VAL A 76 6.37 21.06 14.15
N THR A 77 7.40 21.85 13.85
CA THR A 77 8.70 21.35 13.39
C THR A 77 9.36 20.61 14.55
N VAL A 78 9.49 19.29 14.44
CA VAL A 78 10.38 18.54 15.34
C VAL A 78 11.80 18.88 14.91
N ALA A 79 12.53 19.61 15.76
CA ALA A 79 13.95 19.87 15.54
C ALA A 79 14.71 18.54 15.61
N VAL A 80 15.54 18.29 14.59
CA VAL A 80 16.50 17.17 14.55
C VAL A 80 17.74 17.55 15.35
#